data_AF-A0AAJ3B2N4-F1
#
_entry.id   AF-A0AAJ3B2N4-F1
#
_cell.length_a   1.000
_cell.length_b   1.000
_cell.length_c   1.000
_cell.angle_alpha   90.00
_cell.angle_beta   90.00
_cell.angle_gamma   90.00
#
_symmetry.space_group_name_H-M   'P 1'
#
loop_
_entity.id
_entity.type
_entity.pdbx_description
1 polymer ?
#
loop_
_entity_poly.entity_id
_entity_poly.type
_entity_poly.pdbx_seq_one_letter_code
_entity_poly.pdbx_strand_id
1 'polypeptide(L)'
;MKNEQFDVLVKLMRGNPESAANKAARRVLVDRWTQADAHHETQATRQTVSDAVKKYTEAFDMVSEAWAPKKRAPKSAPAVTE
;
A
#
# COMPACT_ATOMS: atom_id res chain seq x y z
N MET A 1 0.11 -1.62 5.80
CA MET A 1 -1.24 -1.39 5.26
C MET A 1 -2.24 -2.15 6.13
N LYS A 2 -3.51 -1.70 6.26
CA LYS A 2 -4.55 -2.49 6.95
C LYS A 2 -5.19 -3.51 6.00
N ASN A 3 -5.78 -4.58 6.53
CA ASN A 3 -6.42 -5.62 5.71
C ASN A 3 -7.52 -5.05 4.79
N GLU A 4 -8.44 -4.27 5.36
CA GLU A 4 -9.54 -3.65 4.59
C GLU A 4 -9.05 -2.74 3.47
N GLN A 5 -7.95 -2.02 3.69
CA GLN A 5 -7.34 -1.16 2.66
C GLN A 5 -6.81 -2.01 1.50
N PHE A 6 -6.16 -3.13 1.79
CA PHE A 6 -5.68 -4.06 0.77
C PHE A 6 -6.85 -4.69 -0.01
N ASP A 7 -7.89 -5.16 0.67
CA ASP A 7 -9.06 -5.77 0.03
C ASP A 7 -9.78 -4.78 -0.92
N VAL A 8 -9.89 -3.51 -0.52
CA VAL A 8 -10.41 -2.44 -1.38
C VAL A 8 -9.52 -2.23 -2.60
N LEU A 9 -8.20 -2.15 -2.43
CA LEU A 9 -7.28 -1.98 -3.56
C LEU A 9 -7.35 -3.16 -4.54
N VAL A 10 -7.39 -4.40 -4.04
CA VAL A 10 -7.57 -5.60 -4.88
C VAL A 10 -8.85 -5.49 -5.71
N LYS A 11 -9.96 -5.08 -5.09
CA LYS A 11 -11.25 -4.90 -5.77
C LYS A 11 -11.20 -3.78 -6.82
N LEU A 12 -10.64 -2.62 -6.48
CA LEU A 12 -10.55 -1.47 -7.39
C LEU A 12 -9.66 -1.77 -8.60
N MET A 13 -8.56 -2.48 -8.39
CA MET A 13 -7.62 -2.87 -9.43
C MET A 13 -8.06 -4.11 -10.23
N ARG A 14 -9.28 -4.64 -9.97
CA ARG A 14 -9.82 -5.87 -10.58
C ARG A 14 -8.88 -7.08 -10.41
N GLY A 15 -8.17 -7.14 -9.28
CA GLY A 15 -7.28 -8.25 -8.94
C GLY A 15 -8.02 -9.45 -8.37
N ASN A 16 -7.40 -10.63 -8.46
CA ASN A 16 -7.90 -11.85 -7.82
C ASN A 16 -7.18 -12.09 -6.47
N PRO A 17 -7.86 -11.99 -5.31
CA PRO A 17 -7.22 -12.19 -4.01
C PRO A 17 -6.61 -13.58 -3.84
N GLU A 18 -7.10 -14.58 -4.59
CA GLU A 18 -6.60 -15.95 -4.51
C GLU A 18 -5.35 -16.21 -5.34
N SER A 19 -4.93 -15.26 -6.19
CA SER A 19 -3.69 -15.41 -6.97
C SER A 19 -2.45 -15.42 -6.07
N ALA A 20 -1.45 -16.22 -6.42
CA ALA A 20 -0.19 -16.32 -5.67
C ALA A 20 0.47 -14.95 -5.44
N ALA A 21 0.45 -14.09 -6.46
CA ALA A 21 0.96 -12.71 -6.39
C ALA A 21 0.23 -11.86 -5.33
N ASN A 22 -1.12 -11.88 -5.33
CA ASN A 22 -1.90 -11.09 -4.38
C ASN A 22 -1.83 -11.65 -2.96
N LYS A 23 -1.78 -12.99 -2.81
CA LYS A 23 -1.51 -13.63 -1.52
C LYS A 23 -0.15 -13.18 -0.98
N ALA A 24 0.89 -13.17 -1.82
CA ALA A 24 2.21 -12.77 -1.39
C ALA A 24 2.26 -11.30 -0.97
N ALA A 25 1.64 -10.41 -1.77
CA ALA A 25 1.53 -8.99 -1.42
C ALA A 25 0.77 -8.78 -0.12
N ARG A 26 -0.30 -9.54 0.16
CA ARG A 26 -1.03 -9.48 1.44
C ARG A 26 -0.14 -9.87 2.62
N ARG A 27 0.59 -11.00 2.52
CA ARG A 27 1.53 -11.44 3.56
C ARG A 27 2.56 -10.35 3.90
N VAL A 28 3.08 -9.66 2.89
CA VAL A 28 4.09 -8.60 3.10
C VAL A 28 3.47 -7.31 3.64
N LEU A 29 2.42 -6.80 3.00
CA LEU A 29 1.89 -5.45 3.26
C LEU A 29 0.94 -5.38 4.47
N VAL A 30 0.24 -6.47 4.75
CA VAL A 30 -0.73 -6.60 5.86
C VAL A 30 -0.10 -7.36 7.01
N ASP A 31 0.38 -8.58 6.76
CA ASP A 31 0.90 -9.48 7.82
C ASP A 31 2.36 -9.20 8.21
N ARG A 32 3.02 -8.24 7.54
CA ARG A 32 4.40 -7.80 7.80
C ARG A 32 5.46 -8.89 7.65
N TRP A 33 5.20 -9.88 6.80
CA TRP A 33 6.19 -10.89 6.43
C TRP A 33 7.29 -10.29 5.57
N THR A 34 8.46 -10.94 5.55
CA THR A 34 9.48 -10.62 4.55
C THR A 34 9.04 -11.10 3.17
N GLN A 35 9.57 -10.49 2.10
CA GLN A 35 9.30 -10.97 0.74
C GLN A 35 9.82 -12.40 0.51
N ALA A 36 10.87 -12.81 1.23
CA ALA A 36 11.40 -14.16 1.17
C ALA A 36 10.39 -15.17 1.76
N ASP A 37 9.86 -14.90 2.94
CA ASP A 37 8.85 -15.77 3.58
C ASP A 37 7.58 -15.86 2.73
N ALA A 38 7.13 -14.74 2.18
CA ALA A 38 5.97 -14.69 1.29
C ALA A 38 6.20 -15.48 -0.01
N HIS A 39 7.41 -15.44 -0.57
CA HIS A 39 7.80 -16.26 -1.72
C HIS A 39 7.73 -17.75 -1.39
N HIS A 40 8.29 -18.17 -0.26
CA HIS A 40 8.29 -19.57 0.16
C HIS A 40 6.88 -20.12 0.40
N GLU A 41 6.01 -19.34 1.03
CA GLU A 41 4.63 -19.75 1.32
C GLU A 41 3.75 -19.82 0.07
N THR A 42 3.82 -18.79 -0.78
CA THR A 42 2.86 -18.64 -1.88
C THR A 42 3.31 -19.29 -3.19
N GLN A 43 4.56 -19.75 -3.25
CA GLN A 43 5.19 -20.32 -4.45
C GLN A 43 5.26 -19.33 -5.63
N ALA A 44 4.94 -18.04 -5.42
CA ALA A 44 5.15 -17.00 -6.42
C ALA A 44 6.65 -16.72 -6.59
N THR A 45 7.14 -16.41 -7.78
CA THR A 45 8.56 -16.06 -7.95
C THR A 45 8.93 -14.81 -7.15
N ARG A 46 10.21 -14.65 -6.75
CA ARG A 46 10.67 -13.44 -6.05
C ARG A 46 10.34 -12.15 -6.80
N GLN A 47 10.44 -12.18 -8.13
CA GLN A 47 10.07 -11.03 -8.97
C GLN A 47 8.57 -10.75 -8.91
N THR A 48 7.73 -11.78 -9.01
CA THR A 48 6.28 -11.65 -8.83
C THR A 48 5.90 -11.07 -7.47
N VAL A 49 6.57 -11.49 -6.39
CA VAL A 49 6.36 -10.92 -5.06
C VAL A 49 6.72 -9.44 -5.03
N SER A 50 7.92 -9.09 -5.52
CA SER A 50 8.38 -7.71 -5.59
C SER A 50 7.44 -6.81 -6.40
N ASP A 51 7.03 -7.27 -7.59
CA ASP A 51 6.14 -6.54 -8.49
C ASP A 51 4.76 -6.32 -7.87
N ALA A 52 4.20 -7.35 -7.22
CA ALA A 52 2.91 -7.26 -6.55
C ALA A 52 2.97 -6.29 -5.35
N VAL A 53 4.02 -6.39 -4.53
CA VAL A 53 4.24 -5.49 -3.39
C VAL A 53 4.37 -4.04 -3.85
N LYS A 54 5.18 -3.79 -4.88
CA LYS A 54 5.34 -2.46 -5.48
C LYS A 54 4.01 -1.92 -6.00
N LYS A 55 3.30 -2.71 -6.81
CA LYS A 55 2.01 -2.34 -7.41
C LYS A 55 0.98 -1.87 -6.38
N TYR A 56 0.79 -2.63 -5.29
CA TYR A 56 -0.18 -2.25 -4.25
C TYR A 56 0.29 -1.11 -3.36
N THR A 57 1.61 -0.96 -3.16
CA THR A 57 2.17 0.19 -2.44
C THR A 57 1.93 1.47 -3.22
N GLU A 58 2.27 1.49 -4.51
CA GLU A 58 2.02 2.65 -5.38
C GLU A 58 0.53 2.99 -5.48
N ALA A 59 -0.34 1.98 -5.59
CA ALA A 59 -1.79 2.21 -5.60
C ALA A 59 -2.29 2.82 -4.28
N PHE A 60 -1.78 2.35 -3.14
CA PHE A 60 -2.10 2.90 -1.84
C PHE A 60 -1.62 4.35 -1.69
N ASP A 61 -0.41 4.64 -2.15
CA ASP A 61 0.18 5.98 -2.07
C ASP A 61 -0.61 6.96 -2.96
N MET A 62 -0.95 6.58 -4.19
CA MET A 62 -1.78 7.40 -5.09
C MET A 62 -3.15 7.71 -4.48
N VAL A 63 -3.83 6.72 -3.90
CA VAL A 63 -5.13 6.95 -3.23
C VAL A 63 -4.97 7.85 -2.01
N SER A 64 -3.93 7.61 -1.21
CA SER A 64 -3.67 8.39 -0.01
C SER A 64 -3.34 9.84 -0.35
N GLU A 65 -2.58 10.10 -1.39
CA GLU A 65 -2.23 11.45 -1.84
C GLU A 65 -3.44 12.19 -2.41
N ALA A 66 -4.24 11.55 -3.26
CA ALA A 66 -5.41 12.17 -3.88
C ALA A 66 -6.51 12.53 -2.85
N TRP A 67 -6.59 11.80 -1.74
CA TRP A 67 -7.62 11.97 -0.72
C TRP A 67 -7.10 12.55 0.60
N ALA A 68 -5.80 12.82 0.72
CA ALA A 68 -5.26 13.50 1.87
C ALA A 68 -5.88 14.90 1.97
N PRO A 69 -6.36 15.32 3.16
CA PRO A 69 -6.80 16.69 3.34
C PRO A 69 -5.64 17.63 3.01
N LYS A 70 -5.86 18.62 2.14
CA LYS A 70 -4.88 19.67 1.85
C LYS A 70 -4.38 20.21 3.19
N LYS A 71 -3.09 20.06 3.48
CA LYS A 71 -2.47 20.64 4.68
C LYS A 71 -2.85 22.12 4.71
N ARG A 72 -3.65 22.52 5.71
CA ARG A 72 -3.93 23.94 5.94
C ARG A 72 -2.58 24.61 6.19
N ALA A 73 -2.27 25.66 5.43
CA ALA A 73 -1.09 26.47 5.68
C ALA A 73 -1.12 26.94 7.14
N PRO A 74 0.02 26.93 7.86
CA PRO A 74 0.08 27.51 9.19
C PRO A 74 -0.41 28.96 9.09
N LYS A 75 -1.37 29.35 9.94
CA LYS A 75 -1.73 30.76 10.09
C LYS A 75 -0.44 31.50 10.42
N SER A 76 0.01 32.38 9.52
CA SER A 76 1.04 33.35 9.84
C SER A 76 0.58 34.08 11.10
N ALA A 77 1.35 33.95 12.18
CA ALA A 77 1.14 34.76 13.37
C ALA A 77 1.25 36.24 12.96
N PRO A 78 0.41 37.14 13.51
CA PRO A 78 0.55 38.56 13.22
C PRO A 78 1.94 39.02 13.64
N ALA A 79 2.61 39.74 12.74
CA ALA A 79 3.87 40.41 13.03
C ALA A 79 3.65 41.34 14.23
N VAL A 80 4.37 41.07 15.32
CA VAL A 80 4.46 41.99 16.45
C VAL A 80 5.44 43.07 16.00
N THR A 81 4.93 44.27 15.72
CA THR A 81 5.74 45.46 15.51
C THR A 81 5.95 46.12 16.86
N GLU A 82 7.20 46.23 17.30
CA GLU A 82 7.63 47.10 18.43
C GLU A 82 7.60 48.57 18.04
#